data_AF-A0A536CDL5-F1
#
_entry.id   AF-A0A536CDL5-F1
#
_cell.length_a   1.000
_cell.length_b   1.000
_cell.length_c   1.000
_cell.angle_alpha   90.00
_cell.angle_beta   90.00
_cell.angle_gamma   90.00
#
_symmetry.space_group_name_H-M   'P 1'
#
loop_
_entity.id
_entity.type
_entity.pdbx_description
1 polymer ?
#
loop_
_entity_poly.entity_id
_entity_poly.type
_entity_poly.pdbx_seq_one_letter_code
_entity_poly.pdbx_strand_id
1 'polypeptide(L)'
;MLQWLAVLDSSVYVAAVLTNSPRSPNRETVELGLAGVYILATSEYIKTEVEEALAEAGVIADTINSTLSPIWRVARWLDPVDDSPVFAEAVRDENDRPILRAALGAYTVPDLAPLPDKYLVSENTKHFVPKRNLYGFECITPGGFLAAIRRVGTKA
;
A
#
# COMPACT_ATOMS: atom_id res chain seq x y z
N MET A 1 4.43 20.12 -3.94
CA MET A 1 3.32 19.50 -3.19
C MET A 1 3.32 18.03 -3.57
N LEU A 2 3.33 17.11 -2.61
CA LEU A 2 3.25 15.67 -2.92
C LEU A 2 1.89 15.38 -3.55
N GLN A 3 1.88 14.79 -4.75
CA GLN A 3 0.66 14.55 -5.53
C GLN A 3 0.11 13.13 -5.38
N TRP A 4 0.94 12.22 -4.88
CA TRP A 4 0.65 10.78 -4.86
C TRP A 4 0.26 10.32 -3.46
N LEU A 5 -0.91 9.71 -3.37
CA LEU A 5 -1.31 8.86 -2.25
C LEU A 5 -1.13 7.41 -2.68
N ALA A 6 -0.49 6.60 -1.85
CA ALA A 6 -0.43 5.16 -2.07
C ALA A 6 -0.80 4.39 -0.81
N VAL A 7 -1.67 3.41 -1.00
CA VAL A 7 -1.99 2.37 -0.01
C VAL A 7 -1.31 1.11 -0.50
N LEU A 8 -0.36 0.61 0.29
CA LEU A 8 0.35 -0.61 -0.04
C LEU A 8 -0.41 -1.79 0.58
N ASP A 9 -0.69 -2.79 -0.23
CA ASP A 9 -1.13 -4.11 0.21
C ASP A 9 -0.07 -4.75 1.14
N SER A 10 -0.51 -5.58 2.07
CA SER A 10 0.36 -6.37 2.96
C SER A 10 1.41 -7.16 2.18
N SER A 11 1.06 -7.69 1.01
CA SER A 11 1.97 -8.43 0.14
C SER A 11 3.25 -7.65 -0.23
N VAL A 12 3.15 -6.31 -0.36
CA VAL A 12 4.28 -5.44 -0.70
C VAL A 12 5.25 -5.32 0.47
N TYR A 13 4.74 -5.13 1.69
CA TYR A 13 5.59 -5.06 2.89
C TYR A 13 6.26 -6.40 3.19
N VAL A 14 5.50 -7.49 3.10
CA VAL A 14 6.03 -8.85 3.33
C VAL A 14 7.16 -9.14 2.34
N ALA A 15 6.94 -8.88 1.04
CA ALA A 15 7.97 -9.04 0.02
C ALA A 15 9.17 -8.09 0.21
N ALA A 16 8.95 -6.87 0.72
CA ALA A 16 10.01 -5.91 1.02
C ALA A 16 10.92 -6.38 2.18
N VAL A 17 10.35 -7.02 3.20
CA VAL A 17 11.11 -7.54 4.35
C VAL A 17 11.83 -8.85 4.00
N LEU A 18 11.16 -9.75 3.28
CA LEU A 18 11.71 -11.07 2.95
C LEU A 18 12.72 -11.06 1.80
N THR A 19 12.82 -9.97 1.04
CA THR A 19 13.76 -9.90 -0.09
C THR A 19 15.20 -9.66 0.36
N ASN A 20 16.13 -10.45 -0.17
CA ASN A 20 17.57 -10.20 -0.03
C ASN A 20 18.10 -9.19 -1.07
N SER A 21 17.27 -8.71 -1.99
CA SER A 21 17.69 -7.79 -3.04
C SER A 21 17.51 -6.33 -2.60
N PRO A 22 18.59 -5.53 -2.51
CA PRO A 22 18.47 -4.10 -2.21
C PRO A 22 17.80 -3.31 -3.34
N ARG A 23 17.60 -3.92 -4.52
CA ARG A 23 16.91 -3.32 -5.67
C ARG A 23 15.53 -3.93 -5.94
N SER A 24 14.97 -4.62 -4.95
CA SER A 24 13.60 -5.16 -5.07
C SER A 24 12.61 -3.99 -5.22
N PRO A 25 11.69 -4.04 -6.21
CA PRO A 25 10.65 -3.02 -6.35
C PRO A 25 9.80 -2.83 -5.10
N ASN A 26 9.56 -3.92 -4.34
CA ASN A 26 8.83 -3.88 -3.07
C ASN A 26 9.56 -3.03 -2.02
N ARG A 27 10.85 -3.32 -1.84
CA ARG A 27 11.71 -2.62 -0.89
C ARG A 27 11.85 -1.15 -1.25
N GLU A 28 12.14 -0.85 -2.52
CA GLU A 28 12.26 0.53 -2.98
C GLU A 28 10.95 1.31 -2.82
N THR A 29 9.80 0.68 -3.11
CA THR A 29 8.49 1.32 -2.89
C THR A 29 8.32 1.72 -1.42
N VAL A 30 8.53 0.79 -0.50
CA VAL A 30 8.42 1.04 0.94
C VAL A 30 9.42 2.12 1.42
N GLU A 31 10.67 2.07 0.97
CA GLU A 31 11.71 3.04 1.33
C GLU A 31 11.37 4.46 0.83
N LEU A 32 10.79 4.60 -0.36
CA LEU A 32 10.33 5.90 -0.87
C LEU A 32 9.14 6.45 -0.07
N GLY A 33 8.25 5.57 0.39
CA GLY A 33 7.18 5.94 1.33
C GLY A 33 7.73 6.44 2.65
N LEU A 34 8.73 5.75 3.21
CA LEU A 34 9.42 6.16 4.43
C LEU A 34 10.15 7.51 4.27
N ALA A 35 10.73 7.75 3.09
CA ALA A 35 11.39 9.01 2.75
C ALA A 35 10.43 10.18 2.44
N GLY A 36 9.11 9.93 2.44
CA GLY A 36 8.10 10.95 2.16
C GLY A 36 8.04 11.40 0.70
N VAL A 37 8.49 10.56 -0.25
CA VAL A 37 8.41 10.85 -1.69
C VAL A 37 6.97 10.78 -2.22
N TYR A 38 6.10 10.08 -1.50
CA TYR A 38 4.65 10.08 -1.67
C TYR A 38 3.99 9.95 -0.30
N ILE A 39 2.69 10.21 -0.23
CA ILE A 39 1.92 10.00 1.00
C ILE A 39 1.63 8.51 1.13
N LEU A 40 2.34 7.85 2.03
CA LEU A 40 2.06 6.47 2.41
C LEU A 40 0.85 6.45 3.35
N ALA A 41 -0.18 5.70 2.99
CA ALA A 41 -1.32 5.45 3.86
C ALA A 41 -1.49 3.95 4.16
N THR A 42 -2.00 3.65 5.34
CA THR A 42 -2.16 2.29 5.87
C THR A 42 -3.35 2.20 6.81
N SER A 43 -3.66 1.00 7.30
CA SER A 43 -4.66 0.74 8.34
C SER A 43 -4.14 -0.29 9.35
N GLU A 44 -4.81 -0.40 10.50
CA GLU A 44 -4.49 -1.44 11.50
C GLU A 44 -4.66 -2.86 10.94
N TYR A 45 -5.59 -3.06 9.99
CA TYR A 45 -5.75 -4.34 9.30
C TYR A 45 -4.47 -4.71 8.54
N ILE A 46 -3.98 -3.81 7.67
CA ILE A 46 -2.79 -4.05 6.85
C ILE A 46 -1.58 -4.29 7.74
N LYS A 47 -1.40 -3.50 8.80
CA LYS A 47 -0.31 -3.71 9.76
C LYS A 47 -0.38 -5.09 10.39
N THR A 48 -1.54 -5.47 10.91
CA THR A 48 -1.74 -6.76 11.58
C THR A 48 -1.44 -7.92 10.62
N GLU A 49 -1.99 -7.86 9.40
CA GLU A 49 -1.77 -8.87 8.37
C GLU A 49 -0.28 -9.01 8.01
N VAL A 50 0.46 -7.90 7.92
CA VAL A 50 1.91 -7.92 7.66
C VAL A 50 2.68 -8.55 8.82
N GLU A 51 2.37 -8.15 10.06
CA GLU A 51 3.05 -8.67 11.25
C GLU A 51 2.80 -10.17 11.43
N GLU A 52 1.57 -10.63 11.19
CA GLU A 52 1.19 -12.04 11.20
C GLU A 52 1.90 -12.83 10.09
N ALA A 53 1.83 -12.36 8.84
CA ALA A 53 2.46 -13.05 7.70
C ALA A 53 3.98 -13.17 7.86
N LEU A 54 4.65 -12.16 8.43
CA LEU A 54 6.09 -12.21 8.70
C LEU A 54 6.42 -13.14 9.86
N ALA A 55 5.60 -13.17 10.92
CA ALA A 55 5.77 -14.11 12.01
C ALA A 55 5.60 -15.56 11.53
N GLU A 56 4.60 -15.83 10.68
CA GLU A 56 4.38 -17.14 10.05
C GLU A 56 5.54 -17.55 9.13
N ALA A 57 6.16 -16.59 8.45
CA ALA A 57 7.37 -16.80 7.65
C ALA A 57 8.65 -17.01 8.50
N GLY A 58 8.55 -16.98 9.83
CA GLY A 58 9.66 -17.20 10.76
C GLY A 58 10.53 -15.97 11.00
N VAL A 59 10.07 -14.77 10.64
CA VAL A 59 10.80 -13.53 10.95
C VAL A 59 10.62 -13.20 12.43
N ILE A 60 11.74 -12.98 13.12
CA ILE A 60 11.72 -12.65 14.55
C ILE A 60 11.07 -11.28 14.80
N ALA A 61 10.31 -11.17 15.88
CA ALA A 61 9.55 -9.95 16.22
C ALA A 61 10.41 -8.68 16.27
N ASP A 62 11.65 -8.77 16.78
CA ASP A 62 12.56 -7.62 16.84
C ASP A 62 12.96 -7.11 15.44
N THR A 63 13.10 -8.02 14.47
CA THR A 63 13.38 -7.66 13.07
C THR A 63 12.16 -7.01 12.42
N ILE A 64 10.96 -7.54 12.67
CA ILE A 64 9.70 -6.95 12.20
C ILE A 64 9.58 -5.52 12.76
N ASN A 65 9.73 -5.37 14.08
CA ASN A 65 9.63 -4.09 14.76
C ASN A 65 10.65 -3.07 14.26
N SER A 66 11.93 -3.44 14.17
CA SER A 66 12.98 -2.52 13.72
C SER A 66 12.83 -2.10 12.27
N THR A 67 12.29 -2.97 11.41
CA THR A 67 12.09 -2.68 9.99
C THR A 67 10.81 -1.87 9.73
N LEU A 68 9.69 -2.23 10.36
CA LEU A 68 8.38 -1.69 10.04
C LEU A 68 7.92 -0.55 10.95
N SER A 69 8.37 -0.47 12.20
CA SER A 69 7.98 0.63 13.10
C SER A 69 8.26 2.03 12.54
N PRO A 70 9.40 2.30 11.85
CA PRO A 70 9.62 3.58 11.21
C PRO A 70 8.58 3.91 10.14
N ILE A 71 8.15 2.90 9.37
CA ILE A 71 7.15 3.03 8.30
C ILE A 71 5.78 3.35 8.92
N TRP A 72 5.38 2.59 9.94
CA TRP A 72 4.13 2.80 10.69
C TRP A 72 4.05 4.18 11.36
N ARG A 73 5.19 4.74 11.77
CA ARG A 73 5.24 6.07 12.39
C ARG A 73 5.00 7.20 11.39
N VAL A 74 5.40 7.04 10.13
CA VAL A 74 5.26 8.09 9.11
C VAL A 74 4.00 7.94 8.26
N ALA A 75 3.41 6.74 8.23
CA ALA A 75 2.21 6.47 7.46
C ALA A 75 0.99 7.27 7.96
N ARG A 76 0.09 7.61 7.03
CA ARG A 76 -1.23 8.13 7.32
C ARG A 76 -2.16 6.97 7.66
N TRP A 77 -2.68 6.96 8.88
CA TRP A 77 -3.60 5.93 9.35
C TRP A 77 -5.00 6.20 8.84
N LEU A 78 -5.59 5.20 8.19
CA LEU A 78 -6.94 5.24 7.63
C LEU A 78 -7.83 4.27 8.38
N ASP A 79 -9.01 4.75 8.74
CA ASP A 79 -10.10 3.90 9.17
C ASP A 79 -10.78 3.29 7.93
N PRO A 80 -10.93 1.96 7.86
CA PRO A 80 -11.66 1.33 6.77
C PRO A 80 -13.10 1.83 6.71
N VAL A 81 -13.60 2.10 5.50
CA VAL A 81 -15.04 2.38 5.31
C VAL A 81 -15.88 1.15 5.64
N ASP A 82 -17.15 1.33 5.96
CA ASP A 82 -18.11 0.24 6.15
C ASP A 82 -18.17 -0.66 4.91
N ASP A 83 -18.34 -1.97 5.12
CA ASP A 83 -18.42 -2.91 4.00
C ASP A 83 -19.70 -2.67 3.17
N SER A 84 -19.63 -3.00 1.89
CA SER A 84 -20.73 -2.81 0.95
C SER A 84 -20.74 -3.94 -0.08
N PRO A 85 -21.92 -4.43 -0.52
CA PRO A 85 -22.02 -5.49 -1.53
C PRO A 85 -21.23 -5.19 -2.81
N VAL A 86 -21.13 -3.91 -3.20
CA VAL A 86 -20.38 -3.46 -4.39
C VAL A 86 -18.87 -3.70 -4.27
N PHE A 87 -18.34 -3.88 -3.05
CA PHE A 87 -16.93 -4.23 -2.84
C PHE A 87 -16.66 -5.71 -3.12
N ALA A 88 -17.63 -6.59 -2.88
CA ALA A 88 -17.52 -8.01 -3.24
C ALA A 88 -17.50 -8.24 -4.76
N GLU A 89 -18.15 -7.36 -5.53
CA GLU A 89 -18.06 -7.35 -6.99
C GLU A 89 -16.69 -6.83 -7.48
N ALA A 90 -16.11 -5.90 -6.72
CA ALA A 90 -14.82 -5.31 -7.05
C ALA A 90 -13.66 -6.26 -6.73
N VAL A 91 -13.65 -6.85 -5.55
CA VAL A 91 -12.60 -7.75 -5.03
C VAL A 91 -13.27 -9.04 -4.58
N ARG A 92 -12.98 -10.12 -5.32
CA ARG A 92 -13.67 -11.42 -5.13
C ARG A 92 -13.19 -12.18 -3.90
N ASP A 93 -11.94 -11.97 -3.48
CA ASP A 93 -11.40 -12.58 -2.28
C ASP A 93 -11.80 -11.75 -1.06
N GLU A 94 -12.39 -12.42 -0.09
CA GLU A 94 -12.88 -11.77 1.11
C GLU A 94 -11.76 -11.18 1.96
N ASN A 95 -10.56 -11.75 1.89
CA ASN A 95 -9.38 -11.32 2.65
C ASN A 95 -8.76 -10.03 2.07
N ASP A 96 -8.99 -9.73 0.79
CA ASP A 96 -8.49 -8.51 0.16
C ASP A 96 -9.48 -7.33 0.26
N ARG A 97 -10.73 -7.57 0.63
CA ARG A 97 -11.74 -6.50 0.81
C ARG A 97 -11.35 -5.48 1.89
N PRO A 98 -10.82 -5.87 3.06
CA PRO A 98 -10.35 -4.91 4.06
C PRO A 98 -9.28 -3.95 3.53
N ILE A 99 -8.41 -4.38 2.60
CA ILE A 99 -7.39 -3.51 1.97
C ILE A 99 -8.08 -2.45 1.09
N LEU A 100 -9.04 -2.86 0.27
CA LEU A 100 -9.84 -1.91 -0.52
C LEU A 100 -10.59 -0.93 0.41
N ARG A 101 -11.24 -1.42 1.46
CA ARG A 101 -11.98 -0.59 2.41
C ARG A 101 -11.08 0.41 3.13
N ALA A 102 -9.88 -0.01 3.52
CA ALA A 102 -8.85 0.87 4.07
C ALA A 102 -8.47 1.97 3.08
N ALA A 103 -8.25 1.62 1.81
CA ALA A 103 -7.93 2.60 0.78
C ALA A 103 -9.04 3.64 0.59
N LEU A 104 -10.30 3.20 0.55
CA LEU A 104 -11.45 4.11 0.45
C LEU A 104 -11.62 5.01 1.68
N GLY A 105 -11.06 4.62 2.84
CA GLY A 105 -10.94 5.47 4.01
C GLY A 105 -10.24 6.81 3.73
N ALA A 106 -9.37 6.88 2.72
CA ALA A 106 -8.73 8.13 2.33
C ALA A 106 -9.73 9.23 1.92
N TYR A 107 -10.93 8.87 1.46
CA TYR A 107 -11.95 9.85 1.10
C TYR A 107 -12.64 10.49 2.30
N THR A 108 -12.50 9.91 3.49
CA THR A 108 -13.03 10.51 4.74
C THR A 108 -12.04 11.50 5.36
N VAL A 109 -10.79 11.53 4.87
CA VAL A 109 -9.72 12.39 5.36
C VAL A 109 -9.59 13.64 4.47
N PRO A 110 -9.89 14.86 4.97
CA PRO A 110 -10.05 16.06 4.13
C PRO A 110 -8.84 16.45 3.27
N ASP A 111 -7.62 16.16 3.71
CA ASP A 111 -6.41 16.50 2.96
C ASP A 111 -5.92 15.39 2.02
N LEU A 112 -6.46 14.17 2.15
CA LEU A 112 -6.17 13.05 1.25
C LEU A 112 -7.23 12.90 0.16
N ALA A 113 -8.49 13.16 0.49
CA ALA A 113 -9.62 13.09 -0.44
C ALA A 113 -9.41 13.87 -1.76
N PRO A 114 -8.89 15.11 -1.78
CA PRO A 114 -8.74 15.88 -3.02
C PRO A 114 -7.52 15.49 -3.87
N LEU A 115 -6.64 14.60 -3.40
CA LEU A 115 -5.44 14.23 -4.15
C LEU A 115 -5.82 13.54 -5.48
N PRO A 116 -5.29 13.98 -6.63
CA PRO A 116 -5.71 13.45 -7.92
C PRO A 116 -5.18 12.03 -8.18
N ASP A 117 -3.96 11.74 -7.71
CA ASP A 117 -3.30 10.47 -7.97
C ASP A 117 -3.34 9.59 -6.71
N LYS A 118 -4.19 8.56 -6.75
CA LYS A 118 -4.33 7.57 -5.68
C LYS A 118 -4.04 6.17 -6.21
N TYR A 119 -3.18 5.45 -5.53
CA TYR A 119 -2.74 4.11 -5.94
C TYR A 119 -3.01 3.07 -4.87
N LEU A 120 -3.47 1.90 -5.31
CA LEU A 120 -3.45 0.68 -4.52
C LEU A 120 -2.33 -0.19 -5.09
N VAL A 121 -1.24 -0.31 -4.34
CA VAL A 121 -0.03 -0.99 -4.79
C VAL A 121 -0.02 -2.41 -4.24
N SER A 122 0.04 -3.41 -5.12
CA SER A 122 -0.07 -4.83 -4.73
C SER A 122 0.76 -5.76 -5.62
N GLU A 123 1.29 -6.83 -5.04
CA GLU A 123 1.86 -7.97 -5.77
C GLU A 123 0.76 -8.97 -6.22
N ASN A 124 -0.42 -8.94 -5.60
CA ASN A 124 -1.55 -9.78 -5.93
C ASN A 124 -2.33 -9.24 -7.15
N THR A 125 -1.74 -9.41 -8.34
CA THR A 125 -2.33 -8.92 -9.59
C THR A 125 -3.59 -9.68 -10.02
N LYS A 126 -3.95 -10.78 -9.34
CA LYS A 126 -5.20 -11.50 -9.61
C LYS A 126 -6.40 -10.75 -9.03
N HIS A 127 -6.25 -10.23 -7.81
CA HIS A 127 -7.33 -9.53 -7.10
C HIS A 127 -7.26 -8.02 -7.35
N PHE A 128 -6.04 -7.48 -7.45
CA PHE A 128 -5.77 -6.08 -7.79
C PHE A 128 -5.14 -5.97 -9.19
N VAL A 129 -5.97 -6.17 -10.21
CA VAL A 129 -5.53 -6.17 -11.62
C VAL A 129 -4.90 -4.81 -11.99
N PRO A 130 -3.64 -4.77 -12.49
CA PRO A 130 -2.97 -3.52 -12.83
C PRO A 130 -3.75 -2.66 -13.83
N LYS A 131 -3.71 -1.34 -13.65
CA LYS A 131 -4.48 -0.31 -14.39
C LYS A 131 -5.99 -0.34 -14.17
N ARG A 132 -6.52 -1.28 -13.38
CA ARG A 132 -7.91 -1.24 -12.95
C ARG A 132 -8.08 -0.06 -12.00
N ASN A 133 -9.13 0.72 -12.21
CA ASN A 133 -9.52 1.74 -11.26
C ASN A 133 -10.57 1.17 -10.31
N LEU A 134 -10.28 1.21 -9.01
CA LEU A 134 -11.19 0.85 -7.93
C LEU A 134 -11.59 2.14 -7.21
N TYR A 135 -12.69 2.74 -7.66
CA TYR A 135 -13.28 3.93 -7.02
C TYR A 135 -12.27 5.09 -6.86
N GLY A 136 -11.51 5.37 -7.92
CA GLY A 136 -10.50 6.43 -7.95
C GLY A 136 -9.10 5.99 -7.51
N PHE A 137 -8.91 4.76 -7.04
CA PHE A 137 -7.58 4.17 -6.84
C PHE A 137 -7.15 3.37 -8.06
N GLU A 138 -6.02 3.71 -8.68
CA GLU A 138 -5.40 2.86 -9.71
C GLU A 138 -4.66 1.70 -9.04
N CYS A 139 -5.04 0.46 -9.36
CA CYS A 139 -4.31 -0.73 -8.98
C CYS A 139 -3.01 -0.81 -9.78
N ILE A 140 -1.88 -1.02 -9.11
CA ILE A 140 -0.58 -1.03 -9.76
C ILE A 140 0.39 -1.97 -9.04
N THR A 141 1.35 -2.54 -9.75
CA THR A 141 2.44 -3.30 -9.11
C THR A 141 3.48 -2.34 -8.53
N PRO A 142 4.30 -2.76 -7.54
CA PRO A 142 5.42 -1.95 -7.03
C PRO A 142 6.33 -1.45 -8.15
N GLY A 143 6.71 -2.31 -9.09
CA GLY A 143 7.51 -1.91 -10.26
C GLY A 143 6.82 -0.88 -11.18
N GLY A 144 5.51 -1.02 -11.38
CA GLY A 144 4.72 -0.05 -12.14
C GLY A 144 4.65 1.31 -11.43
N PHE A 145 4.49 1.30 -10.11
CA PHE A 145 4.39 2.51 -9.29
C PHE A 145 5.72 3.28 -9.28
N LEU A 146 6.85 2.58 -9.11
CA LEU A 146 8.18 3.18 -9.23
C LEU A 146 8.40 3.81 -10.61
N ALA A 147 7.97 3.16 -11.68
CA ALA A 147 8.04 3.73 -13.02
C ALA A 147 7.18 4.99 -13.17
N ALA A 148 6.00 5.05 -12.52
CA ALA A 148 5.15 6.23 -12.51
C ALA A 148 5.81 7.41 -11.80
N ILE A 149 6.35 7.20 -10.59
CA ILE A 149 7.08 8.23 -9.83
C ILE A 149 8.26 8.78 -10.64
N ARG A 150 9.08 7.90 -11.23
CA ARG A 150 10.29 8.30 -11.99
C ARG A 150 9.97 9.09 -13.25
N ARG A 151 8.84 8.82 -13.92
CA ARG A 151 8.40 9.57 -15.11
C ARG A 151 8.02 11.01 -14.79
N VAL A 152 7.55 11.28 -13.57
CA VAL A 152 7.21 12.64 -13.16
C VAL A 152 8.45 13.40 -12.70
N GLY A 153 9.37 12.73 -12.00
CA GLY A 153 10.65 13.33 -11.59
C GLY A 153 11.58 13.73 -12.74
N THR A 154 11.36 13.24 -13.96
CA THR A 154 12.14 13.60 -15.17
C THR A 154 11.55 14.78 -15.94
N LYS A 155 10.40 15.33 -15.52
CA LYS A 155 9.74 16.49 -16.14
C LYS A 155 9.89 17.79 -15.35
N ALA A 156 10.64 17.79 -14.25
CA ALA A 156 10.91 18.96 -13.41
C ALA A 156 12.26 19.60 -13.77
#